data_AF-A0A936NUM6-F1
#
_entry.id   AF-A0A936NUM6-F1
#
_cell.length_a   1.000
_cell.length_b   1.000
_cell.length_c   1.000
_cell.angle_alpha   90.00
_cell.angle_beta   90.00
_cell.angle_gamma   90.00
#
_symmetry.space_group_name_H-M   'P 1'
#
loop_
_entity.id
_entity.type
_entity.pdbx_description
1 polymer ?
#
loop_
_entity_poly.entity_id
_entity_poly.type
_entity_poly.pdbx_seq_one_letter_code
_entity_poly.pdbx_strand_id
1 'polypeptide(L)'
;MYSQQEYEMVRRQTMQIEAEKRAVLRMALIVVSILLAAALLLAGLMYRNYSTAGSRIQNAENRAAALEQQLGAVTQELEEKKAILARNEAAEAKQNQVIQEVVPKMLNKTARDIDLAAMAHAIYDQPGHVITLPGIPPDNVLRRYRHRVNGVPYSYVLVAGQVDGQWRLYSNLVKNKAD
;
A
#
# COMPACT_ATOMS: atom_id res chain seq x y z
N MET A 1 -86.52 -57.31 21.10
CA MET A 1 -85.54 -57.98 20.22
C MET A 1 -85.03 -56.93 19.25
N TYR A 2 -83.73 -56.64 19.25
CA TYR A 2 -83.13 -55.72 18.30
C TYR A 2 -83.24 -56.30 16.89
N SER A 3 -83.62 -55.47 15.93
CA SER A 3 -83.71 -55.87 14.53
C SER A 3 -82.30 -56.17 14.00
N GLN A 4 -82.15 -57.16 13.11
CA GLN A 4 -80.84 -57.49 12.51
C GLN A 4 -80.15 -56.27 11.88
N GLN A 5 -80.93 -55.29 11.42
CA GLN A 5 -80.46 -54.04 10.86
C GLN A 5 -79.74 -53.13 11.88
N GLU A 6 -80.17 -53.12 13.14
CA GLU A 6 -79.53 -52.33 14.21
C GLU A 6 -78.18 -52.93 14.61
N TYR A 7 -78.07 -54.26 14.66
CA TYR A 7 -76.80 -54.94 14.93
C TYR A 7 -75.76 -54.66 13.83
N GLU A 8 -76.16 -54.68 12.57
CA GLU A 8 -75.25 -54.34 11.46
C GLU A 8 -74.84 -52.86 11.48
N MET A 9 -75.75 -51.96 11.86
CA MET A 9 -75.46 -50.53 11.99
C MET A 9 -74.41 -50.27 13.08
N VAL A 10 -74.58 -50.84 14.28
CA VAL A 10 -73.62 -50.71 15.38
C VAL A 10 -72.25 -51.31 15.02
N ARG A 11 -72.25 -52.44 14.30
CA ARG A 11 -71.00 -53.08 13.83
C ARG A 11 -70.26 -52.22 12.79
N ARG A 12 -70.98 -51.53 11.89
CA ARG A 12 -70.36 -50.61 10.92
C ARG A 12 -69.84 -49.34 11.61
N GLN A 13 -70.59 -48.78 12.56
CA GLN A 13 -70.16 -47.62 13.35
C GLN A 13 -68.90 -47.92 14.18
N THR A 14 -68.84 -49.09 14.82
CA THR A 14 -67.64 -49.51 15.59
C THR A 14 -66.42 -49.68 14.69
N MET A 15 -66.58 -50.29 13.51
CA MET A 15 -65.48 -50.39 12.53
C MET A 15 -65.04 -49.01 12.00
N GLN A 16 -65.96 -48.08 11.76
CA GLN A 16 -65.62 -46.71 11.33
C GLN A 16 -64.85 -45.95 12.42
N ILE A 17 -65.31 -46.02 13.67
CA ILE A 17 -64.65 -45.36 14.81
C ILE A 17 -63.24 -45.91 15.03
N GLU A 18 -63.03 -47.23 14.90
CA GLU A 18 -61.70 -47.82 15.00
C GLU A 18 -60.77 -47.40 13.85
N ALA A 19 -61.30 -47.28 12.63
CA ALA A 19 -60.55 -46.80 11.48
C ALA A 19 -60.14 -45.33 11.64
N GLU A 20 -61.06 -44.47 12.10
CA GLU A 20 -60.80 -43.06 12.38
C GLU A 20 -59.76 -42.87 13.48
N LYS A 21 -59.82 -43.64 14.57
CA LYS A 21 -58.81 -43.62 15.64
C LYS A 21 -57.41 -43.96 15.12
N ARG A 22 -57.30 -44.98 14.26
CA ARG A 22 -56.00 -45.34 13.65
C ARG A 22 -55.51 -44.26 12.68
N ALA A 23 -56.40 -43.62 11.93
CA ALA A 23 -56.05 -42.53 11.04
C ALA A 23 -55.55 -41.30 11.81
N VAL A 24 -56.25 -40.90 12.88
CA VAL A 24 -55.85 -39.79 13.75
C VAL A 24 -54.52 -40.08 14.44
N LEU A 25 -54.33 -41.30 14.96
CA LEU A 25 -53.05 -41.71 15.58
C LEU A 25 -51.90 -41.63 14.59
N ARG A 26 -52.10 -42.05 13.33
CA ARG A 26 -51.06 -41.94 12.29
C ARG A 26 -50.74 -40.49 11.96
N MET A 27 -51.74 -39.63 11.82
CA MET A 27 -51.53 -38.20 11.58
C MET A 27 -50.80 -37.53 12.73
N ALA A 28 -51.17 -37.83 13.98
CA ALA A 28 -50.48 -37.33 15.16
C ALA A 28 -49.02 -37.77 15.18
N LEU A 29 -48.74 -39.04 14.85
CA LEU A 29 -47.37 -39.58 14.82
C LEU A 29 -46.52 -38.91 13.73
N ILE A 30 -47.10 -38.65 12.54
CA ILE A 30 -46.43 -37.91 11.47
C ILE A 30 -46.10 -36.48 11.95
N VAL A 31 -47.06 -35.76 12.52
CA VAL A 31 -46.84 -34.38 13.00
C VAL A 31 -45.76 -34.33 14.08
N VAL A 32 -45.81 -35.24 15.06
CA VAL A 32 -44.80 -35.31 16.12
C VAL A 32 -43.41 -35.62 15.55
N SER A 33 -43.32 -36.51 14.56
CA SER A 33 -42.03 -36.83 13.92
C SER A 33 -41.43 -35.64 13.18
N ILE A 34 -42.26 -34.84 12.49
CA ILE A 34 -41.82 -33.63 11.80
C ILE A 34 -41.36 -32.57 12.81
N LEU A 35 -42.11 -32.38 13.90
CA LEU A 35 -41.73 -31.44 14.95
C LEU A 35 -40.41 -31.84 15.61
N LEU A 36 -40.20 -33.13 15.85
CA LEU A 36 -38.95 -33.64 16.42
C LEU A 36 -37.77 -33.40 15.47
N ALA A 37 -37.95 -33.65 14.17
CA ALA A 37 -36.93 -33.39 13.16
C ALA A 37 -36.57 -31.88 13.07
N ALA A 38 -37.58 -31.01 13.11
CA ALA A 38 -37.39 -29.56 13.11
C ALA A 38 -36.65 -29.08 14.37
N ALA A 39 -36.97 -29.64 15.53
CA ALA A 39 -36.29 -29.32 16.79
C ALA A 39 -34.81 -29.71 16.76
N LEU A 40 -34.47 -30.89 16.21
CA LEU A 40 -33.09 -31.33 16.05
C LEU A 40 -32.30 -30.44 15.08
N LEU A 41 -32.92 -30.01 13.97
CA LEU A 41 -32.29 -29.08 13.02
C LEU A 41 -31.99 -27.72 13.67
N LEU A 42 -32.94 -27.17 14.42
CA LEU A 42 -32.74 -25.90 15.13
C LEU A 42 -31.65 -26.02 16.19
N ALA A 43 -31.62 -27.12 16.95
CA ALA A 43 -30.57 -27.38 17.94
C ALA A 43 -29.19 -27.47 17.28
N GLY A 44 -29.07 -28.16 16.14
CA GLY A 44 -27.82 -28.26 15.38
C GLY A 44 -27.34 -26.91 14.85
N LEU A 45 -28.24 -26.07 14.33
CA LEU A 45 -27.92 -24.71 13.87
C LEU A 45 -27.45 -23.82 15.02
N MET A 46 -28.13 -23.87 16.17
CA MET A 46 -27.74 -23.12 17.35
C MET A 46 -26.37 -23.55 17.88
N TYR A 47 -26.10 -24.85 17.92
CA TYR A 47 -24.80 -25.38 18.34
C TYR A 47 -23.67 -24.94 17.41
N ARG A 48 -23.88 -24.99 16.08
CA ARG A 48 -22.90 -24.51 15.10
C ARG A 48 -22.61 -23.01 15.26
N ASN A 49 -23.65 -22.21 15.45
CA ASN A 49 -23.50 -20.77 15.66
C ASN A 49 -22.75 -20.46 16.96
N TYR A 50 -23.08 -21.17 18.05
CA TYR A 50 -22.39 -21.02 19.34
C TYR A 50 -20.91 -21.43 19.25
N SER A 51 -20.63 -22.60 18.67
CA SER A 51 -19.26 -23.11 18.50
C SER A 51 -18.39 -22.20 17.64
N THR A 52 -18.95 -21.58 16.60
CA THR A 52 -18.20 -20.69 15.70
C THR A 52 -18.09 -19.25 16.18
N ALA A 53 -18.93 -18.82 17.15
CA ALA A 53 -18.91 -17.44 17.66
C ALA A 53 -17.56 -17.06 18.28
N GLY A 54 -16.97 -17.94 19.11
CA GLY A 54 -15.65 -17.69 19.71
C GLY A 54 -14.55 -17.53 18.67
N SER A 55 -14.53 -18.40 17.65
CA SER A 55 -13.54 -18.34 16.57
C SER A 55 -13.66 -17.06 15.71
N ARG A 56 -14.88 -16.53 15.54
CA ARG A 56 -15.11 -15.30 14.76
C ARG A 56 -14.61 -14.07 15.50
N ILE A 57 -14.82 -14.01 16.83
CA ILE A 57 -14.33 -12.91 17.66
C ILE A 57 -12.80 -12.91 17.67
N GLN A 58 -12.18 -14.06 17.92
CA GLN A 58 -10.72 -14.17 17.92
C GLN A 58 -10.10 -13.83 16.56
N ASN A 59 -10.73 -14.23 15.46
CA ASN A 59 -10.29 -13.86 14.12
C ASN A 59 -10.45 -12.36 13.83
N ALA A 60 -11.49 -11.72 14.36
CA ALA A 60 -11.68 -10.28 14.23
C ALA A 60 -10.63 -9.50 15.04
N GLU A 61 -10.34 -9.93 16.27
CA GLU A 61 -9.28 -9.34 17.12
C GLU A 61 -7.90 -9.50 16.48
N ASN A 62 -7.57 -10.69 15.97
CA ASN A 62 -6.30 -10.93 15.27
C ASN A 62 -6.15 -10.04 14.02
N ARG A 63 -7.24 -9.82 13.27
CA ARG A 63 -7.24 -8.93 12.10
C ARG A 63 -7.10 -7.47 12.51
N ALA A 64 -7.76 -7.04 13.58
CA ALA A 64 -7.65 -5.68 14.09
C ALA A 64 -6.20 -5.40 14.55
N ALA A 65 -5.62 -6.30 15.34
CA ALA A 65 -4.22 -6.20 15.78
C ALA A 65 -3.23 -6.18 14.60
N ALA A 66 -3.44 -7.02 13.58
CA ALA A 66 -2.61 -7.01 12.39
C ALA A 66 -2.72 -5.70 11.59
N LEU A 67 -3.92 -5.13 11.47
CA LEU A 67 -4.13 -3.85 10.81
C LEU A 67 -3.52 -2.69 11.59
N GLU A 68 -3.62 -2.69 12.92
CA GLU A 68 -2.95 -1.70 13.78
C GLU A 68 -1.42 -1.76 13.63
N GLN A 69 -0.85 -2.96 13.59
CA GLN A 69 0.59 -3.13 13.33
C GLN A 69 1.00 -2.62 11.95
N GLN A 70 0.22 -2.93 10.92
CA GLN A 70 0.48 -2.43 9.56
C GLN A 70 0.37 -0.90 9.48
N LEU A 71 -0.62 -0.30 10.14
CA LEU A 71 -0.76 1.15 10.20
C LEU A 71 0.44 1.78 10.91
N GLY A 72 0.88 1.23 12.04
CA GLY A 72 2.07 1.71 12.75
C GLY A 72 3.36 1.63 11.93
N ALA A 73 3.55 0.56 11.15
CA ALA A 73 4.70 0.42 10.27
C ALA A 73 4.65 1.43 9.11
N VAL A 74 3.49 1.60 8.48
CA VAL A 74 3.32 2.54 7.35
C VAL A 74 3.48 3.98 7.81
N THR A 75 3.02 4.36 9.00
CA THR A 75 3.22 5.72 9.52
C THR A 75 4.68 6.01 9.79
N GLN A 76 5.42 5.06 10.38
CA GLN A 76 6.88 5.20 10.60
C GLN A 76 7.64 5.35 9.28
N GLU A 77 7.38 4.49 8.28
CA GLU A 77 8.01 4.60 6.97
C GLU A 77 7.71 5.94 6.29
N LEU A 78 6.50 6.46 6.46
CA LEU A 78 6.08 7.73 5.87
C LEU A 78 6.79 8.91 6.54
N GLU A 79 6.93 8.89 7.87
CA GLU A 79 7.70 9.91 8.61
C GLU A 79 9.18 9.88 8.23
N GLU A 80 9.79 8.69 8.14
CA GLU A 80 11.18 8.54 7.71
C GLU A 80 11.40 9.07 6.29
N LYS A 81 10.52 8.70 5.34
CA LYS A 81 10.61 9.18 3.96
C LYS A 81 10.41 10.68 3.87
N LYS A 82 9.48 11.27 4.64
CA LYS A 82 9.30 12.72 4.71
C LYS A 82 10.55 13.42 5.24
N ALA A 83 11.17 12.89 6.29
CA ALA A 83 12.40 13.45 6.85
C ALA A 83 13.57 13.38 5.85
N ILE A 84 13.68 12.30 5.07
CA ILE A 84 14.66 12.17 3.99
C ILE A 84 14.39 13.19 2.88
N LEU A 85 13.13 13.32 2.43
CA LEU A 85 12.76 14.30 1.40
C LEU A 85 13.07 15.73 1.83
N ALA A 86 12.70 16.13 3.05
CA ALA A 86 13.00 17.48 3.55
C ALA A 86 14.51 17.77 3.61
N ARG A 87 15.33 16.77 3.96
CA ARG A 87 16.80 16.90 3.93
C ARG A 87 17.33 17.04 2.50
N ASN A 88 16.78 16.27 1.58
CA ASN A 88 17.17 16.31 0.16
C ASN A 88 16.76 17.66 -0.47
N GLU A 89 15.55 18.15 -0.21
CA GLU A 89 15.08 19.46 -0.67
C GLU A 89 15.99 20.60 -0.20
N ALA A 90 16.44 20.58 1.05
CA ALA A 90 17.37 21.58 1.56
C ALA A 90 18.75 21.54 0.89
N ALA A 91 19.25 20.33 0.57
CA ALA A 91 20.50 20.15 -0.14
C ALA A 91 20.38 20.60 -1.60
N GLU A 92 19.30 20.22 -2.28
CA GLU A 92 18.99 20.63 -3.67
C GLU A 92 18.81 22.15 -3.76
N ALA A 93 18.09 22.78 -2.83
CA ALA A 93 17.92 24.23 -2.79
C ALA A 93 19.27 24.95 -2.68
N LYS A 94 20.18 24.44 -1.85
CA LYS A 94 21.53 24.99 -1.71
C LYS A 94 22.36 24.82 -2.98
N GLN A 95 22.29 23.65 -3.63
CA GLN A 95 22.97 23.40 -4.90
C GLN A 95 22.43 24.30 -6.03
N ASN A 96 21.11 24.44 -6.11
CA ASN A 96 20.44 25.32 -7.07
C ASN A 96 20.82 26.78 -6.85
N GLN A 97 20.93 27.23 -5.60
CA GLN A 97 21.39 28.58 -5.27
C GLN A 97 22.83 28.82 -5.78
N VAL A 98 23.75 27.88 -5.56
CA VAL A 98 25.13 27.97 -6.07
C VAL A 98 25.14 28.07 -7.59
N ILE A 99 24.34 27.26 -8.28
CA ILE A 99 24.25 27.27 -9.75
C ILE A 99 23.71 28.61 -10.25
N GLN A 100 22.60 29.11 -9.67
CA GLN A 100 21.99 30.38 -10.07
C GLN A 100 22.92 31.58 -9.84
N GLU A 101 23.74 31.55 -8.79
CA GLU A 101 24.69 32.62 -8.51
C GLU A 101 25.92 32.58 -9.43
N VAL A 102 26.43 31.39 -9.74
CA VAL A 102 27.70 31.23 -10.47
C VAL A 102 27.49 31.25 -11.99
N VAL A 103 26.36 30.77 -12.52
CA VAL A 103 26.11 30.75 -13.98
C VAL A 103 26.24 32.14 -14.62
N PRO A 104 25.64 33.22 -14.10
CA PRO A 104 25.83 34.56 -14.65
C PRO A 104 27.29 35.04 -14.58
N LYS A 105 27.98 34.75 -13.47
CA LYS A 105 29.41 35.10 -13.30
C LYS A 105 30.29 34.33 -14.28
N MET A 106 29.97 33.07 -14.54
CA MET A 106 30.65 32.21 -15.51
C MET A 106 30.51 32.78 -16.91
N LEU A 107 29.29 33.11 -17.34
CA LEU A 107 29.01 33.68 -18.66
C LEU A 107 29.68 35.05 -18.85
N ASN A 108 29.72 35.86 -17.79
CA ASN A 108 30.39 37.17 -17.80
C ASN A 108 31.91 37.09 -17.58
N LYS A 109 32.49 35.88 -17.50
CA LYS A 109 33.93 35.65 -17.27
C LYS A 109 34.47 36.26 -15.96
N THR A 110 33.62 36.45 -14.97
CA THR A 110 33.96 37.00 -13.64
C THR A 110 33.97 35.94 -12.53
N ALA A 111 33.55 34.71 -12.82
CA ALA A 111 33.60 33.61 -11.86
C ALA A 111 35.05 33.24 -11.51
N ARG A 112 35.33 33.02 -10.22
CA ARG A 112 36.63 32.52 -9.76
C ARG A 112 36.65 30.99 -9.84
N ASP A 113 37.85 30.42 -9.85
CA ASP A 113 38.03 28.96 -9.91
C ASP A 113 37.37 28.21 -8.75
N ILE A 114 37.31 28.84 -7.57
CA ILE A 114 36.62 28.26 -6.41
C ILE A 114 35.09 28.21 -6.62
N ASP A 115 34.53 29.22 -7.28
CA ASP A 115 33.11 29.33 -7.57
C ASP A 115 32.72 28.29 -8.64
N LEU A 116 33.56 28.14 -9.69
CA LEU A 116 33.39 27.14 -10.74
C LEU A 116 33.56 25.70 -10.21
N ALA A 117 34.48 25.47 -9.26
CA ALA A 117 34.62 24.17 -8.61
C ALA A 117 33.40 23.80 -7.76
N ALA A 118 32.84 24.77 -7.04
CA ALA A 118 31.61 24.58 -6.27
C ALA A 118 30.40 24.31 -7.19
N MET A 119 30.29 25.06 -8.30
CA MET A 119 29.26 24.83 -9.31
C MET A 119 29.40 23.46 -9.97
N ALA A 120 30.62 23.01 -10.30
CA ALA A 120 30.84 21.68 -10.87
C ALA A 120 30.38 20.56 -9.93
N HIS A 121 30.64 20.69 -8.63
CA HIS A 121 30.09 19.76 -7.65
C HIS A 121 28.56 19.83 -7.57
N ALA A 122 27.99 21.04 -7.52
CA ALA A 122 26.54 21.23 -7.46
C ALA A 122 25.81 20.64 -8.68
N ILE A 123 26.35 20.81 -9.89
CA ILE A 123 25.81 20.20 -11.11
C ILE A 123 25.92 18.68 -11.04
N TYR A 124 27.04 18.14 -10.54
CA TYR A 124 27.21 16.69 -10.42
C TYR A 124 26.22 16.07 -9.42
N ASP A 125 25.78 16.79 -8.39
CA ASP A 125 24.80 16.25 -7.46
C ASP A 125 23.36 16.30 -8.01
N GLN A 126 23.10 17.05 -9.09
CA GLN A 126 21.78 17.11 -9.71
C GLN A 126 21.45 15.84 -10.52
N PRO A 127 20.15 15.52 -10.67
CA PRO A 127 19.70 14.44 -11.56
C PRO A 127 20.20 14.66 -12.99
N GLY A 128 20.95 13.68 -13.52
CA GLY A 128 21.50 13.73 -14.88
C GLY A 128 22.76 14.60 -15.04
N HIS A 129 23.30 15.14 -13.94
CA HIS A 129 24.58 15.84 -13.90
C HIS A 129 24.70 17.02 -14.89
N VAL A 130 23.58 17.70 -15.17
CA VAL A 130 23.47 18.67 -16.26
C VAL A 130 22.61 19.87 -15.87
N ILE A 131 23.03 21.06 -16.31
CA ILE A 131 22.24 22.28 -16.27
C ILE A 131 22.04 22.85 -17.66
N THR A 132 20.91 23.52 -17.87
CA THR A 132 20.67 24.35 -19.06
C THR A 132 21.27 25.73 -18.87
N LEU A 133 22.03 26.19 -19.86
CA LEU A 133 22.64 27.52 -19.90
C LEU A 133 21.86 28.44 -20.84
N PRO A 134 21.75 29.74 -20.51
CA PRO A 134 21.12 30.73 -21.38
C PRO A 134 22.01 31.13 -22.57
N GLY A 135 23.28 30.70 -22.61
CA GLY A 135 24.23 31.05 -23.66
C GLY A 135 25.46 30.15 -23.69
N ILE A 136 26.35 30.42 -24.65
CA ILE A 136 27.58 29.65 -24.87
C ILE A 136 28.50 29.84 -23.64
N PRO A 137 28.91 28.75 -22.95
CA PRO A 137 29.89 28.86 -21.88
C PRO A 137 31.27 29.22 -22.45
N PRO A 138 32.05 30.07 -21.76
CA PRO A 138 33.41 30.40 -22.19
C PRO A 138 34.36 29.18 -22.16
N ASP A 139 35.27 29.05 -23.13
CA ASP A 139 36.20 27.90 -23.21
C ASP A 139 37.07 27.70 -21.97
N ASN A 140 37.44 28.79 -21.29
CA ASN A 140 38.25 28.74 -20.07
C ASN A 140 37.55 28.04 -18.90
N VAL A 141 36.22 27.85 -18.98
CA VAL A 141 35.44 27.13 -17.97
C VAL A 141 35.33 25.63 -18.24
N LEU A 142 35.71 25.17 -19.45
CA LEU A 142 35.60 23.77 -19.86
C LEU A 142 36.88 22.99 -19.50
N ARG A 143 37.16 22.91 -18.21
CA ARG A 143 38.37 22.27 -17.68
C ARG A 143 38.08 21.48 -16.40
N ARG A 144 39.13 20.85 -15.87
CA ARG A 144 39.09 20.11 -14.61
C ARG A 144 39.12 21.07 -13.41
N TYR A 145 38.20 20.89 -12.48
CA TYR A 145 38.11 21.58 -11.20
C TYR A 145 38.24 20.61 -10.05
N ARG A 146 38.90 21.06 -8.97
CA ARG A 146 39.04 20.28 -7.74
C ARG A 146 38.21 20.93 -6.64
N HIS A 147 37.30 20.17 -6.06
CA HIS A 147 36.44 20.62 -4.97
C HIS A 147 36.59 19.69 -3.76
N ARG A 148 36.56 20.24 -2.54
CA ARG A 148 36.68 19.44 -1.31
C ARG A 148 35.32 19.27 -0.65
N VAL A 149 34.84 18.04 -0.59
CA VAL A 149 33.61 17.68 0.13
C VAL A 149 34.02 16.95 1.40
N ASN A 150 33.70 17.50 2.57
CA ASN A 150 34.05 16.91 3.87
C ASN A 150 35.56 16.59 4.00
N GLY A 151 36.42 17.50 3.51
CA GLY A 151 37.88 17.34 3.52
C GLY A 151 38.44 16.41 2.43
N VAL A 152 37.58 15.74 1.68
CA VAL A 152 37.97 14.84 0.59
C VAL A 152 38.02 15.58 -0.74
N PRO A 153 39.13 15.55 -1.48
CA PRO A 153 39.21 16.16 -2.80
C PRO A 153 38.55 15.30 -3.87
N TYR A 154 37.61 15.89 -4.61
CA TYR A 154 36.99 15.36 -5.82
C TYR A 154 37.40 16.20 -7.02
N SER A 155 37.56 15.57 -8.18
CA SER A 155 37.87 16.28 -9.43
C SER A 155 36.74 16.12 -10.44
N TYR A 156 36.17 17.26 -10.85
CA TYR A 156 35.07 17.36 -11.79
C TYR A 156 35.57 17.99 -13.09
N VAL A 157 35.02 17.58 -14.23
CA VAL A 157 35.26 18.23 -15.53
C VAL A 157 33.94 18.77 -16.04
N LEU A 158 33.94 20.05 -16.37
CA LEU A 158 32.80 20.70 -17.02
C LEU A 158 32.90 20.49 -18.53
N VAL A 159 31.82 19.98 -19.13
CA VAL A 159 31.71 19.73 -20.56
C VAL A 159 30.46 20.43 -21.07
N ALA A 160 30.59 21.23 -22.11
CA ALA A 160 29.45 21.88 -22.76
C ALA A 160 29.00 21.11 -23.99
N GLY A 161 27.70 21.07 -24.23
CA GLY A 161 27.11 20.57 -25.46
C GLY A 161 25.81 21.30 -25.78
N GLN A 162 25.43 21.33 -27.05
CA GLN A 162 24.14 21.87 -27.47
C GLN A 162 23.18 20.72 -27.75
N VAL A 163 22.01 20.73 -27.11
CA VAL A 163 20.95 19.72 -27.27
C VAL A 163 19.64 20.46 -27.44
N ASP A 164 18.90 20.16 -28.52
CA ASP A 164 17.60 20.78 -28.84
C ASP A 164 17.64 22.32 -28.89
N GLY A 165 18.73 22.88 -29.42
CA GLY A 165 18.91 24.33 -29.54
C GLY A 165 19.31 25.05 -28.25
N GLN A 166 19.35 24.36 -27.11
CA GLN A 166 19.78 24.91 -25.82
C GLN A 166 21.20 24.47 -25.47
N TRP A 167 21.98 25.37 -24.87
CA TRP A 167 23.28 25.01 -24.32
C TRP A 167 23.10 24.26 -23.00
N ARG A 168 23.81 23.15 -22.85
CA ARG A 168 23.84 22.33 -21.64
C ARG A 168 25.26 22.22 -21.13
N LEU A 169 25.42 22.31 -19.82
CA LEU A 169 26.68 22.12 -19.13
C LEU A 169 26.59 20.88 -18.26
N TYR A 170 27.42 19.90 -18.57
CA TYR A 170 27.55 18.64 -17.85
C TYR A 170 28.72 18.74 -16.88
N SER A 171 28.58 18.12 -15.72
CA SER A 171 29.69 17.93 -14.79
C SER A 171 29.96 16.43 -14.63
N ASN A 172 31.16 16.00 -15.02
CA ASN A 172 31.57 14.61 -14.92
C ASN A 172 32.61 14.45 -13.81
N LEU A 173 32.41 13.47 -12.92
CA LEU A 173 33.42 13.10 -11.94
C LEU A 173 34.53 12.30 -12.63
N VAL A 174 35.75 12.84 -12.63
CA VAL A 174 36.89 12.24 -13.34
C VAL A 174 37.86 11.53 -12.39
N LYS A 175 37.86 11.92 -11.11
CA LYS A 175 38.61 11.19 -10.08
C LYS A 175 37.85 11.23 -8.77
N ASN A 176 37.32 10.07 -8.38
CA ASN A 176 36.94 9.77 -7.01
C ASN A 176 38.20 9.29 -6.27
N LYS A 177 38.26 9.49 -4.96
CA LYS A 177 39.43 9.33 -4.09
C LYS A 177 40.33 8.11 -4.43
N ALA A 178 41.65 8.33 -4.35
CA ALA A 178 42.74 7.33 -4.25
C ALA A 178 43.21 6.57 -5.51
N ASP A 179 43.71 7.32 -6.48
CA ASP A 179 44.89 6.93 -7.30
C ASP A 179 45.82 8.15 -7.39
#